data_AF-W8WUB9-F1
#
_entry.id   AF-W8WUB9-F1
#
_cell.length_a   1.000
_cell.length_b   1.000
_cell.length_c   1.000
_cell.angle_alpha   90.00
_cell.angle_beta   90.00
_cell.angle_gamma   90.00
#
_symmetry.space_group_name_H-M   'P 1'
#
loop_
_entity.id
_entity.type
_entity.pdbx_description
1 polymer ?
#
loop_
_entity_poly.entity_id
_entity_poly.type
_entity_poly.pdbx_seq_one_letter_code
_entity_poly.pdbx_strand_id
1 'polypeptide(L)'
;MTTALTDLEARLAAPGGAALRDALVARAAGMEAALRARMAAGLPRRDFPAWHDIAEAAAAAQAILAAWPANDAPSADPAGPEQPF
;
A
#
# COMPACT_ATOMS: atom_id res chain seq x y z
N MET A 1 -9.20 13.44 17.28
CA MET A 1 -7.78 13.48 16.92
C MET A 1 -7.24 12.06 17.01
N THR A 2 -7.09 11.37 15.88
CA THR A 2 -6.38 10.10 15.80
C THR A 2 -4.88 10.42 15.75
N THR A 3 -4.16 10.16 16.84
CA THR A 3 -2.70 10.25 16.87
C THR A 3 -2.14 9.10 16.06
N ALA A 4 -1.64 9.37 14.86
CA ALA A 4 -0.91 8.39 14.06
C ALA A 4 0.43 8.05 14.74
N LEU A 5 0.76 6.76 14.85
CA LEU A 5 1.99 6.30 15.50
C LEU A 5 3.19 6.31 14.53
N THR A 6 2.93 6.21 13.22
CA THR A 6 3.93 6.24 12.15
C THR A 6 3.59 7.24 11.04
N ASP A 7 4.59 7.62 10.25
CA ASP A 7 4.42 8.48 9.06
C ASP A 7 3.42 7.89 8.06
N LEU A 8 3.45 6.57 7.86
CA LEU A 8 2.52 5.87 6.97
C LEU A 8 1.07 6.05 7.44
N GLU A 9 0.81 5.89 8.74
CA GLU A 9 -0.53 6.06 9.29
C GLU A 9 -1.02 7.50 9.15
N ALA A 10 -0.14 8.48 9.36
CA ALA A 10 -0.48 9.89 9.16
C ALA A 10 -0.88 10.17 7.70
N ARG A 11 -0.16 9.59 6.74
CA ARG A 11 -0.44 9.74 5.31
C ARG A 11 -1.71 9.00 4.88
N LEU A 12 -2.02 7.86 5.48
CA LEU A 12 -3.27 7.12 5.24
C LEU A 12 -4.48 7.80 5.90
N ALA A 13 -4.28 8.52 6.99
CA ALA A 13 -5.32 9.31 7.66
C ALA A 13 -5.55 10.67 6.97
N ALA A 14 -4.62 11.16 6.15
CA ALA A 14 -4.78 12.38 5.38
C ALA A 14 -5.86 12.24 4.28
N PRO A 15 -6.43 13.35 3.79
CA PRO A 15 -7.31 13.33 2.62
C PRO A 15 -6.63 12.68 1.41
N GLY A 16 -7.35 11.84 0.67
CA GLY A 16 -6.77 11.01 -0.39
C GLY A 16 -5.99 9.78 0.10
N GLY A 17 -5.99 9.51 1.42
CA GLY A 17 -5.37 8.33 2.01
C GLY A 17 -5.96 7.01 1.51
N ALA A 18 -7.24 6.99 1.11
CA ALA A 18 -7.87 5.87 0.42
C ALA A 18 -7.14 5.50 -0.89
N ALA A 19 -6.87 6.49 -1.75
CA ALA A 19 -6.16 6.28 -3.01
C ALA A 19 -4.70 5.83 -2.78
N LEU A 20 -4.03 6.38 -1.77
CA LEU A 20 -2.70 5.94 -1.38
C LEU A 20 -2.69 4.48 -0.89
N ARG A 21 -3.65 4.11 -0.04
CA ARG A 21 -3.84 2.73 0.43
C ARG A 21 -4.02 1.78 -0.74
N ASP A 22 -4.96 2.09 -1.64
CA ASP A 22 -5.26 1.27 -2.81
C ASP A 22 -4.03 1.11 -3.73
N ALA A 23 -3.25 2.19 -3.93
CA ALA A 23 -1.99 2.11 -4.66
C ALA A 23 -0.95 1.20 -3.99
N LEU A 24 -0.84 1.24 -2.65
CA LEU A 24 0.07 0.38 -1.88
C LEU A 24 -0.38 -1.09 -1.92
N VAL A 25 -1.68 -1.35 -1.80
CA VAL A 25 -2.29 -2.68 -1.93
C VAL A 25 -2.01 -3.25 -3.32
N ALA A 26 -2.27 -2.48 -4.39
CA ALA A 26 -2.02 -2.90 -5.76
C ALA A 26 -0.53 -3.19 -6.01
N ARG A 27 0.36 -2.37 -5.45
CA ARG A 27 1.81 -2.59 -5.55
C ARG A 27 2.25 -3.89 -4.84
N ALA A 28 1.75 -4.13 -3.63
CA ALA A 28 2.06 -5.34 -2.87
C ALA A 28 1.55 -6.59 -3.60
N ALA A 29 0.32 -6.55 -4.12
CA ALA A 29 -0.26 -7.64 -4.91
C ALA A 29 0.55 -7.91 -6.20
N GLY A 30 1.01 -6.86 -6.90
CA GLY A 30 1.85 -7.01 -8.09
C GLY A 30 3.20 -7.66 -7.79
N MET A 31 3.82 -7.31 -6.65
CA MET A 31 5.07 -7.95 -6.21
C MET A 31 4.84 -9.43 -5.88
N GLU A 32 3.82 -9.72 -5.07
CA GLU A 32 3.46 -11.08 -4.66
C GLU A 32 3.19 -11.98 -5.88
N ALA A 33 2.39 -11.51 -6.83
CA ALA A 33 2.09 -12.24 -8.06
C ALA A 33 3.36 -12.51 -8.89
N ALA A 34 4.26 -11.52 -9.01
CA ALA A 34 5.52 -11.69 -9.73
C ALA A 34 6.47 -12.70 -9.05
N LEU A 35 6.56 -12.65 -7.72
CA LEU A 35 7.32 -13.61 -6.90
C LEU A 35 6.78 -15.02 -7.08
N ARG A 36 5.45 -15.21 -6.97
CA ARG A 36 4.82 -16.52 -7.17
C ARG A 36 4.97 -17.05 -8.59
N ALA A 37 4.83 -16.20 -9.61
CA ALA A 37 5.07 -16.58 -11.00
C ALA A 37 6.53 -17.05 -11.19
N ARG A 38 7.49 -16.38 -10.55
CA ARG A 38 8.90 -16.77 -10.62
C ARG A 38 9.19 -18.08 -9.87
N MET A 39 8.55 -18.31 -8.73
CA MET A 39 8.62 -19.61 -8.03
C MET A 39 8.03 -20.74 -8.89
N ALA A 40 6.89 -20.50 -9.54
CA ALA A 40 6.24 -21.48 -10.44
C ALA A 40 7.06 -21.77 -11.70
N ALA A 41 7.80 -20.78 -12.21
CA ALA A 41 8.72 -20.93 -13.34
C ALA A 41 9.96 -21.79 -13.02
N GLY A 42 10.16 -22.17 -11.76
CA GLY A 42 11.26 -23.00 -11.30
C GLY A 42 12.37 -22.17 -10.67
N LEU A 43 12.67 -22.48 -9.41
CA LEU A 43 13.80 -21.95 -8.66
C LEU A 43 14.70 -23.08 -8.16
N PRO A 44 16.01 -22.83 -8.00
CA PRO A 44 16.87 -23.71 -7.24
C PRO A 44 16.33 -23.87 -5.81
N ARG A 45 16.31 -25.10 -5.28
CA ARG A 45 15.78 -25.39 -3.93
C ARG A 45 16.39 -24.52 -2.82
N ARG A 46 17.66 -24.14 -2.96
CA ARG A 46 18.36 -23.27 -2.00
C ARG A 46 17.78 -21.85 -1.95
N ASP A 47 17.24 -21.37 -3.06
CA ASP A 47 16.73 -20.00 -3.21
C ASP A 47 15.22 -19.94 -2.88
N PHE A 48 14.51 -21.07 -2.97
CA PHE A 48 13.08 -21.16 -2.71
C PHE A 48 12.63 -20.56 -1.35
N PRO A 49 13.29 -20.81 -0.21
CA PRO A 49 12.85 -20.26 1.08
C PRO A 49 12.83 -18.72 1.08
N ALA A 50 13.90 -18.09 0.60
CA ALA A 50 13.98 -16.63 0.55
C ALA A 50 12.89 -16.03 -0.35
N TRP A 51 12.61 -16.64 -1.49
CA TRP A 51 11.55 -16.19 -2.40
C TRP A 51 10.15 -16.38 -1.80
N HIS A 52 9.94 -17.47 -1.08
CA HIS A 52 8.71 -17.75 -0.37
C HIS A 52 8.47 -16.72 0.75
N ASP A 53 9.48 -16.45 1.57
CA ASP A 53 9.39 -15.47 2.67
C ASP A 53 9.08 -14.06 2.17
N ILE A 54 9.66 -13.65 1.04
CA ILE A 54 9.37 -12.35 0.43
C ILE A 54 7.93 -12.31 -0.11
N ALA A 55 7.44 -13.40 -0.72
CA ALA A 55 6.06 -13.48 -1.20
C ALA A 55 5.05 -13.43 -0.04
N GLU A 56 5.33 -14.13 1.06
CA GLU A 56 4.52 -14.09 2.28
C GLU A 56 4.54 -12.70 2.93
N ALA A 57 5.69 -12.04 2.98
CA ALA A 57 5.79 -10.67 3.49
C ALA A 57 4.97 -9.68 2.64
N ALA A 58 4.97 -9.83 1.32
CA ALA A 58 4.14 -9.02 0.42
C ALA A 58 2.64 -9.27 0.65
N ALA A 59 2.23 -10.54 0.81
CA ALA A 59 0.85 -10.89 1.14
C ALA A 59 0.40 -10.35 2.50
N ALA A 60 1.27 -10.42 3.52
CA ALA A 60 0.98 -9.87 4.84
C ALA A 60 0.84 -8.34 4.81
N ALA A 61 1.72 -7.65 4.06
CA ALA A 61 1.61 -6.21 3.86
C ALA A 61 0.29 -5.82 3.20
N GLN A 62 -0.14 -6.57 2.18
CA GLN A 62 -1.44 -6.38 1.54
C GLN A 62 -2.59 -6.56 2.53
N ALA A 63 -2.57 -7.60 3.35
CA ALA A 63 -3.61 -7.87 4.34
C ALA A 63 -3.72 -6.75 5.39
N ILE A 64 -2.59 -6.25 5.88
CA ILE A 64 -2.55 -5.13 6.84
C ILE A 64 -3.12 -3.86 6.21
N LEU A 65 -2.70 -3.53 4.98
CA LEU A 65 -3.17 -2.34 4.28
C LEU A 65 -4.68 -2.43 3.96
N ALA A 66 -5.17 -3.60 3.58
CA ALA A 66 -6.59 -3.82 3.31
C ALA A 66 -7.46 -3.72 4.57
N ALA A 67 -6.92 -4.14 5.73
CA ALA A 67 -7.59 -4.00 7.03
C ALA A 67 -7.54 -2.57 7.58
N TRP A 68 -6.68 -1.69 7.03
CA TRP A 68 -6.54 -0.32 7.52
C TRP A 68 -7.73 0.57 7.12
N PRO A 69 -8.29 1.35 8.06
CA PRO A 69 -9.38 2.27 7.74
C PRO A 69 -8.88 3.37 6.79
N ALA A 70 -9.50 3.46 5.61
CA ALA A 70 -9.22 4.55 4.68
C ALA A 70 -9.97 5.81 5.10
N ASN A 71 -9.27 6.94 5.10
CA ASN A 71 -9.92 8.23 5.05
C ASN A 71 -10.29 8.54 3.58
N ASP A 72 -11.57 8.41 3.26
CA ASP A 72 -12.14 8.72 1.94
C ASP A 72 -12.52 10.20 1.80
N ALA A 73 -12.14 11.04 2.76
CA ALA A 73 -12.38 12.47 2.66
C ALA A 73 -11.74 13.00 1.37
N PRO A 74 -12.51 13.70 0.50
CA PRO A 74 -11.96 14.31 -0.70
C PRO A 74 -10.83 15.25 -0.27
N SER A 75 -9.69 15.12 -0.94
CA SER A 75 -8.60 16.08 -0.77
C SER A 75 -9.14 17.44 -1.18
N ALA A 76 -9.31 18.33 -0.20
CA ALA A 76 -9.70 19.70 -0.46
C ALA A 76 -8.52 20.37 -1.17
N ASP A 77 -8.54 20.31 -2.49
CA ASP A 77 -7.70 21.12 -3.34
C ASP A 77 -8.00 22.59 -3.02
N PRO A 78 -7.02 23.43 -2.65
CA PRO A 78 -7.25 24.85 -2.46
C PRO A 78 -7.33 25.54 -3.84
N ALA A 79 -8.31 25.15 -4.66
CA ALA A 79 -8.76 25.95 -5.79
C ALA A 79 -9.69 27.06 -5.27
N GLY A 80 -9.12 28.00 -4.50
CA GLY A 80 -9.78 29.26 -4.17
C GLY A 80 -9.53 30.26 -5.30
N PRO A 81 -10.56 30.79 -5.97
CA PRO A 81 -10.38 31.69 -7.11
C PRO A 81 -9.73 33.00 -6.67
N GLU A 82 -8.83 33.48 -7.54
CA GLU A 82 -8.18 34.79 -7.48
C GLU A 82 -9.19 35.88 -7.08
N GLN A 83 -8.95 36.54 -5.95
CA GLN A 83 -9.75 37.68 -5.49
C GLN A 83 -9.07 38.96 -6.00
N PRO A 84 -9.66 39.69 -6.97
CA PRO A 84 -9.30 41.08 -7.21
C PRO A 84 -10.11 41.98 -6.28
N PHE A 85 -9.46 42.85 -5.51
CA PHE A 85 -9.89 44.24 -5.22
C PHE A 85 -8.71 45.03 -4.66
#